data_AF-A0AA88RY72-F1
#
_entry.id   AF-A0AA88RY72-F1
#
_cell.length_a   1.000
_cell.length_b   1.000
_cell.length_c   1.000
_cell.angle_alpha   90.00
_cell.angle_beta   90.00
_cell.angle_gamma   90.00
#
_symmetry.space_group_name_H-M   'P 1'
#
loop_
_entity.id
_entity.type
_entity.pdbx_description
1 polymer ?
#
loop_
_entity_poly.entity_id
_entity_poly.type
_entity_poly.pdbx_seq_one_letter_code
_entity_poly.pdbx_strand_id
1 'polypeptide(L)'
;MKAIWSSTLCSLTGSLTTSVSFISPRSLSILRPAPSFLFFDHRSLPKTYSNNHHHQSRRTTTTTTSMAASFSPEEARVPPAIQMPTPPITKFKIGLCQLAVTADKERNIAHARKAVEEAAQKGAQLVLLPEIWNSPYSNDSFPVYAEDIDAGSDASPSTAMLSEVARLLKITIVGGSIPERCLDKLYNTCCVFGTDGKLKAKHRKIHLFDIDIPGKISFMESKTLTAGETPTIVDTEVGRIGIGICYDIRFQELAILYAARGAHLICYPGAFNMTTGPLHWELLQRARAADNQLYVATCSPARDAGAGYVAWGHSTLVGPFGEILATTEHEEATIISEIDYSQIELRRSNLPLAKQRRGDLYQLVDVQRLNSR
;
A
#
# COMPACT_ATOMS: atom_id res chain seq x y z
N MET A 1 -65.10 22.26 -0.87
CA MET A 1 -65.84 23.53 -1.08
C MET A 1 -65.35 24.57 -0.06
N LYS A 2 -65.80 25.82 -0.18
CA LYS A 2 -65.45 27.02 0.64
C LYS A 2 -65.54 26.73 2.16
N ALA A 3 -64.70 27.21 3.11
CA ALA A 3 -63.77 28.37 3.24
C ALA A 3 -64.38 29.66 3.86
N ILE A 4 -63.51 30.54 4.42
CA ILE A 4 -63.76 31.87 5.07
C ILE A 4 -64.36 31.75 6.49
N TRP A 5 -63.92 32.41 7.59
CA TRP A 5 -62.80 33.33 8.00
C TRP A 5 -62.75 33.36 9.57
N SER A 6 -61.94 34.09 10.38
CA SER A 6 -60.89 35.14 10.32
C SER A 6 -60.05 35.08 11.66
N SER A 7 -59.27 36.03 12.23
CA SER A 7 -58.76 37.39 11.90
C SER A 7 -57.55 37.81 12.81
N THR A 8 -56.42 38.18 12.17
CA THR A 8 -55.62 39.43 12.31
C THR A 8 -54.98 39.98 13.63
N LEU A 9 -53.75 40.51 13.46
CA LEU A 9 -52.87 41.38 14.31
C LEU A 9 -52.11 40.72 15.48
N CYS A 10 -50.78 40.88 15.68
CA CYS A 10 -49.84 42.04 15.74
C CYS A 10 -50.02 42.97 16.95
N SER A 11 -48.97 43.43 17.65
CA SER A 11 -47.51 43.14 17.61
C SER A 11 -46.84 43.73 18.86
N LEU A 12 -45.56 43.40 19.14
CA LEU A 12 -44.60 44.34 19.74
C LEU A 12 -43.15 43.83 19.61
N THR A 13 -42.17 44.75 19.65
CA THR A 13 -40.75 44.52 19.38
C THR A 13 -39.86 44.81 20.58
N GLY A 14 -38.69 44.18 20.63
CA GLY A 14 -37.66 44.47 21.63
C GLY A 14 -36.32 43.89 21.22
N SER A 15 -35.42 44.72 20.69
CA SER A 15 -34.01 44.36 20.46
C SER A 15 -33.17 44.79 21.65
N LEU A 16 -32.16 43.98 22.00
CA LEU A 16 -31.04 44.43 22.84
C LEU A 16 -29.79 43.64 22.47
N THR A 17 -28.76 44.36 22.02
CA THR A 17 -27.44 43.82 21.73
C THR A 17 -26.61 43.75 23.01
N THR A 18 -25.92 42.63 23.24
CA THR A 18 -24.82 42.56 24.20
C THR A 18 -23.68 41.73 23.62
N SER A 19 -22.51 42.37 23.47
CA SER A 19 -21.29 41.72 23.00
C SER A 19 -20.59 40.99 24.14
N VAL A 20 -20.27 39.71 23.92
CA VAL A 20 -19.32 38.97 24.76
C VAL A 20 -18.23 38.40 23.87
N SER A 21 -17.03 38.98 23.99
CA SER A 21 -15.84 38.59 23.24
C SER A 21 -15.01 37.58 24.03
N PHE A 22 -14.76 36.39 23.48
CA PHE A 22 -13.75 35.48 24.03
C PHE A 22 -12.83 34.86 22.96
N ILE A 23 -11.64 35.46 22.85
CA ILE A 23 -10.31 34.86 22.72
C ILE A 23 -10.16 33.64 21.79
N SER A 24 -9.48 33.87 20.65
CA SER A 24 -8.84 32.82 19.85
C SER A 24 -7.53 32.33 20.50
N PRO A 25 -7.29 31.02 20.65
CA PRO A 25 -5.99 30.48 21.01
C PRO A 25 -5.07 30.41 19.78
N ARG A 26 -4.16 31.38 19.65
CA ARG A 26 -3.02 31.27 18.71
C ARG A 26 -1.96 30.31 19.27
N SER A 27 -1.86 29.10 18.71
CA SER A 27 -0.72 28.22 18.96
C SER A 27 0.51 28.67 18.17
N LEU A 28 1.47 29.34 18.81
CA LEU A 28 2.79 29.57 18.23
C LEU A 28 3.62 28.28 18.27
N SER A 29 3.79 27.61 17.14
CA SER A 29 4.81 26.57 16.97
C SER A 29 6.18 27.22 16.75
N ILE A 30 7.10 27.00 17.69
CA ILE A 30 8.45 27.58 17.65
C ILE A 30 9.30 26.81 16.65
N LEU A 31 9.67 27.45 15.54
CA LEU A 31 10.67 26.96 14.60
C LEU A 31 12.03 26.79 15.31
N ARG A 32 12.54 25.56 15.35
CA ARG A 32 13.94 25.27 15.70
C ARG A 32 14.77 25.20 14.41
N PRO A 33 15.80 26.04 14.22
CA PRO A 33 16.71 25.93 13.09
C PRO A 33 17.64 24.70 13.23
N ALA A 34 18.05 24.13 12.11
CA ALA A 34 19.03 23.04 12.07
C ALA A 34 20.45 23.56 12.33
N PRO A 35 21.36 22.74 12.90
CA PRO A 35 22.77 23.11 13.05
C PRO A 35 23.46 23.20 11.69
N SER A 36 24.20 24.29 11.47
CA SER A 36 24.97 24.54 10.25
C SER A 36 26.26 23.71 10.21
N PHE A 37 26.54 23.08 9.07
CA PHE A 37 27.85 22.49 8.80
C PHE A 37 28.88 23.59 8.53
N LEU A 38 30.04 23.48 9.18
CA LEU A 38 31.16 24.40 8.99
C LEU A 38 31.87 24.14 7.66
N PHE A 39 31.90 25.15 6.80
CA PHE A 39 32.83 25.18 5.67
C PHE A 39 34.26 25.43 6.18
N PHE A 40 35.19 24.54 5.85
CA PHE A 40 36.62 24.84 5.97
C PHE A 40 37.14 25.45 4.66
N ASP A 41 37.38 26.76 4.69
CA ASP A 41 38.18 27.46 3.68
C ASP A 41 39.65 27.04 3.84
N HIS A 42 40.32 26.70 2.73
CA HIS A 42 41.75 26.42 2.74
C HIS A 42 42.45 27.19 1.62
N ARG A 43 43.10 28.28 2.03
CA ARG A 43 43.86 29.18 1.15
C ARG A 43 45.14 28.55 0.60
N SER A 44 45.69 29.22 -0.40
CA SER A 44 46.65 28.71 -1.36
C SER A 44 48.12 29.00 -1.06
N LEU A 45 48.99 28.11 -1.59
CA LEU A 45 50.38 28.39 -2.03
C LEU A 45 51.43 28.65 -0.92
N PRO A 46 52.77 28.58 -1.19
CA PRO A 46 53.45 28.70 -2.49
C PRO A 46 54.43 27.56 -2.90
N LYS A 47 55.01 27.74 -4.09
CA LYS A 47 56.05 26.87 -4.72
C LYS A 47 57.46 27.28 -4.29
N THR A 48 58.40 26.34 -4.25
CA THR A 48 59.85 26.57 -4.44
C THR A 48 60.49 25.44 -5.28
N TYR A 49 61.68 25.69 -5.84
CA TYR A 49 62.42 24.80 -6.76
C TYR A 49 63.50 23.97 -6.01
N SER A 50 63.88 22.78 -6.53
CA SER A 50 65.16 22.59 -7.27
C SER A 50 65.63 21.12 -7.40
N ASN A 51 66.21 20.80 -8.57
CA ASN A 51 67.23 19.79 -8.92
C ASN A 51 67.17 18.31 -8.44
N ASN A 52 66.98 17.44 -9.45
CA ASN A 52 67.83 16.30 -9.85
C ASN A 52 68.60 15.47 -8.80
N HIS A 53 68.39 14.15 -8.83
CA HIS A 53 69.46 13.18 -9.12
C HIS A 53 68.90 11.92 -9.82
N HIS A 54 69.70 11.27 -10.68
CA HIS A 54 69.37 9.97 -11.26
C HIS A 54 69.57 8.84 -10.25
N HIS A 55 68.67 7.86 -10.23
CA HIS A 55 69.05 6.46 -10.01
C HIS A 55 68.11 5.50 -10.76
N GLN A 56 68.65 4.34 -11.16
CA GLN A 56 67.95 3.36 -12.00
C GLN A 56 67.22 2.28 -11.20
N SER A 57 66.24 1.65 -11.87
CA SER A 57 65.82 0.25 -11.67
C SER A 57 65.31 -0.19 -10.29
N ARG A 58 63.98 -0.13 -10.13
CA ARG A 58 63.16 -1.36 -10.09
C ARG A 58 61.67 -1.03 -10.30
N ARG A 59 61.10 -1.48 -11.42
CA ARG A 59 59.63 -1.62 -11.52
C ARG A 59 59.22 -2.90 -10.79
N THR A 60 59.08 -2.82 -9.46
CA THR A 60 58.11 -3.69 -8.80
C THR A 60 56.74 -3.25 -9.27
N THR A 61 56.16 -3.96 -10.24
CA THR A 61 54.73 -3.93 -10.46
C THR A 61 54.08 -4.51 -9.21
N THR A 62 53.75 -3.64 -8.27
CA THR A 62 52.87 -3.97 -7.15
C THR A 62 51.51 -4.23 -7.77
N THR A 63 51.27 -5.47 -8.17
CA THR A 63 49.96 -5.93 -8.61
C THR A 63 49.08 -5.93 -7.37
N THR A 64 48.52 -4.77 -7.04
CA THR A 64 47.33 -4.68 -6.22
C THR A 64 46.21 -5.35 -7.00
N THR A 65 46.15 -6.68 -6.89
CA THR A 65 44.90 -7.42 -6.90
C THR A 65 44.03 -6.80 -5.80
N SER A 66 43.36 -5.71 -6.19
CA SER A 66 42.09 -5.35 -5.57
C SER A 66 41.29 -6.65 -5.53
N MET A 67 41.05 -7.14 -4.32
CA MET A 67 40.09 -8.20 -4.06
C MET A 67 38.72 -7.58 -4.33
N ALA A 68 38.42 -7.40 -5.62
CA ALA A 68 37.18 -6.83 -6.12
C ALA A 68 36.09 -7.78 -5.66
N ALA A 69 35.45 -7.40 -4.55
CA ALA A 69 34.60 -8.30 -3.80
C ALA A 69 33.50 -8.81 -4.73
N SER A 70 33.55 -10.11 -5.02
CA SER A 70 32.65 -10.80 -5.95
C SER A 70 31.28 -10.93 -5.29
N PHE A 71 30.56 -9.82 -5.22
CA PHE A 71 29.25 -9.74 -4.58
C PHE A 71 28.19 -10.58 -5.33
N SER A 72 28.46 -11.00 -6.57
CA SER A 72 27.53 -11.73 -7.45
C SER A 72 26.07 -11.26 -7.35
N PRO A 73 25.76 -9.95 -7.52
CA PRO A 73 24.44 -9.41 -7.19
C PRO A 73 23.30 -10.03 -8.00
N GLU A 74 23.59 -10.52 -9.20
CA GLU A 74 22.71 -11.32 -10.05
C GLU A 74 22.37 -12.72 -9.49
N GLU A 75 23.29 -13.35 -8.75
CA GLU A 75 23.08 -14.67 -8.13
C GLU A 75 22.24 -14.57 -6.84
N ALA A 76 22.13 -13.38 -6.22
CA ALA A 76 21.39 -13.16 -4.98
C ALA A 76 19.86 -13.41 -5.07
N ARG A 77 19.35 -13.69 -6.28
CA ARG A 77 17.97 -14.05 -6.58
C ARG A 77 17.97 -15.14 -7.66
N VAL A 78 17.26 -16.24 -7.42
CA VAL A 78 17.21 -17.38 -8.34
C VAL A 78 15.76 -17.68 -8.74
N PRO A 79 15.35 -17.49 -10.01
CA PRO A 79 16.11 -16.87 -11.09
C PRO A 79 16.39 -15.37 -10.84
N PRO A 80 17.35 -14.76 -11.55
CA PRO A 80 17.70 -13.34 -11.39
C PRO A 80 16.49 -12.40 -11.49
N ALA A 81 16.60 -11.21 -10.89
CA ALA A 81 15.56 -10.19 -11.03
C ALA A 81 15.39 -9.81 -12.50
N ILE A 82 14.13 -9.66 -12.95
CA ILE A 82 13.86 -9.20 -14.32
C ILE A 82 14.13 -7.70 -14.43
N GLN A 83 14.37 -7.22 -15.66
CA GLN A 83 14.29 -5.80 -15.94
C GLN A 83 12.86 -5.31 -15.65
N MET A 84 12.72 -4.18 -14.94
CA MET A 84 11.42 -3.59 -14.66
C MET A 84 10.75 -3.18 -15.98
N PRO A 85 9.51 -3.64 -16.27
CA PRO A 85 8.84 -3.31 -17.53
C PRO A 85 8.42 -1.83 -17.52
N THR A 86 8.46 -1.17 -18.68
CA THR A 86 7.98 0.22 -18.80
C THR A 86 6.49 0.28 -18.44
N PRO A 87 6.07 1.08 -17.45
CA PRO A 87 4.66 1.21 -17.10
C PRO A 87 3.91 2.02 -18.17
N PRO A 88 2.61 1.73 -18.46
CA PRO A 88 1.87 2.45 -19.50
C PRO A 88 1.70 3.95 -19.24
N ILE A 89 1.75 4.35 -17.97
CA ILE A 89 1.76 5.74 -17.50
C ILE A 89 2.81 5.91 -16.39
N THR A 90 3.46 7.07 -16.33
CA THR A 90 4.56 7.34 -15.38
C THR A 90 4.14 8.11 -14.13
N LYS A 91 3.06 8.90 -14.22
CA LYS A 91 2.41 9.57 -13.09
C LYS A 91 0.90 9.37 -13.13
N PHE A 92 0.28 9.18 -11.97
CA PHE A 92 -1.17 9.03 -11.82
C PHE A 92 -1.59 9.22 -10.35
N LYS A 93 -2.89 9.38 -10.12
CA LYS A 93 -3.44 9.38 -8.75
C LYS A 93 -3.96 8.00 -8.34
N ILE A 94 -3.69 7.62 -7.09
CA ILE A 94 -4.28 6.48 -6.41
C ILE A 94 -5.31 6.97 -5.36
N GLY A 95 -6.44 6.28 -5.26
CA GLY A 95 -7.42 6.44 -4.18
C GLY A 95 -7.38 5.26 -3.22
N LEU A 96 -7.21 5.52 -1.91
CA LEU A 96 -7.35 4.49 -0.87
C LEU A 96 -8.64 4.76 -0.09
N CYS A 97 -9.62 3.87 -0.20
CA CYS A 97 -10.96 4.06 0.37
C CYS A 97 -11.11 3.27 1.68
N GLN A 98 -10.87 3.93 2.82
CA GLN A 98 -11.08 3.37 4.15
C GLN A 98 -12.57 3.41 4.50
N LEU A 99 -13.28 2.33 4.21
CA LEU A 99 -14.74 2.20 4.38
C LEU A 99 -15.11 1.78 5.82
N ALA A 100 -16.20 2.31 6.38
CA ALA A 100 -16.91 1.58 7.42
C ALA A 100 -17.58 0.34 6.81
N VAL A 101 -17.45 -0.80 7.49
CA VAL A 101 -17.97 -2.11 7.07
C VAL A 101 -19.03 -2.57 8.07
N THR A 102 -20.17 -3.06 7.57
CA THR A 102 -21.33 -3.44 8.38
C THR A 102 -21.68 -4.93 8.20
N ALA A 103 -22.67 -5.42 8.95
CA ALA A 103 -23.26 -6.73 8.71
C ALA A 103 -24.17 -6.79 7.46
N ASP A 104 -24.48 -5.67 6.82
CA ASP A 104 -25.32 -5.60 5.63
C ASP A 104 -24.43 -5.58 4.37
N LYS A 105 -24.41 -6.71 3.64
CA LYS A 105 -23.61 -6.88 2.42
C LYS A 105 -24.04 -5.91 1.32
N GLU A 106 -25.34 -5.72 1.10
CA GLU A 106 -25.84 -4.86 0.02
C GLU A 106 -25.48 -3.41 0.28
N ARG A 107 -25.61 -2.96 1.53
CA ARG A 107 -25.11 -1.66 1.99
C ARG A 107 -23.61 -1.53 1.80
N ASN A 108 -22.82 -2.54 2.15
CA ASN A 108 -21.36 -2.51 1.96
C ASN A 108 -20.99 -2.38 0.47
N ILE A 109 -21.68 -3.09 -0.44
CA ILE A 109 -21.46 -3.01 -1.90
C ILE A 109 -21.88 -1.65 -2.46
N ALA A 110 -23.05 -1.13 -2.09
CA ALA A 110 -23.51 0.20 -2.50
C ALA A 110 -22.58 1.30 -1.97
N HIS A 111 -22.07 1.15 -0.75
CA HIS A 111 -21.12 2.08 -0.17
C HIS A 111 -19.74 2.05 -0.85
N ALA A 112 -19.19 0.85 -1.09
CA ALA A 112 -17.93 0.67 -1.80
C ALA A 112 -17.99 1.28 -3.22
N ARG A 113 -19.09 1.06 -3.96
CA ARG A 113 -19.34 1.70 -5.26
C ARG A 113 -19.22 3.22 -5.17
N LYS A 114 -19.94 3.85 -4.24
CA LYS A 114 -19.94 5.32 -4.04
C LYS A 114 -18.54 5.85 -3.73
N ALA A 115 -17.77 5.16 -2.88
CA ALA A 115 -16.40 5.56 -2.55
C ALA A 115 -15.44 5.46 -3.75
N VAL A 116 -15.58 4.42 -4.60
CA VAL A 116 -14.82 4.27 -5.86
C VAL A 116 -15.19 5.38 -6.86
N GLU A 117 -16.48 5.66 -7.03
CA GLU A 117 -16.99 6.72 -7.91
C GLU A 117 -16.48 8.10 -7.48
N GLU A 118 -16.52 8.41 -6.19
CA GLU A 118 -15.94 9.64 -5.63
C GLU A 118 -14.42 9.73 -5.80
N ALA A 119 -13.69 8.62 -5.68
CA ALA A 119 -12.25 8.59 -5.90
C ALA A 119 -11.89 8.90 -7.36
N ALA A 120 -12.62 8.31 -8.31
CA ALA A 120 -12.47 8.58 -9.74
C ALA A 120 -12.83 10.04 -10.10
N GLN A 121 -13.89 10.61 -9.50
CA GLN A 121 -14.25 12.02 -9.65
C GLN A 121 -13.13 12.97 -9.16
N LYS A 122 -12.37 12.57 -8.14
CA LYS A 122 -11.18 13.30 -7.64
C LYS A 122 -9.92 13.04 -8.49
N GLY A 123 -10.05 12.25 -9.55
CA GLY A 123 -9.03 11.95 -10.56
C GLY A 123 -8.20 10.69 -10.31
N ALA A 124 -8.61 9.80 -9.41
CA ALA A 124 -7.92 8.52 -9.21
C ALA A 124 -8.02 7.62 -10.46
N GLN A 125 -6.89 7.09 -10.91
CA GLN A 125 -6.79 6.12 -12.01
C GLN A 125 -6.59 4.69 -11.49
N LEU A 126 -6.16 4.56 -10.24
CA LEU A 126 -6.14 3.33 -9.46
C LEU A 126 -6.94 3.53 -8.18
N VAL A 127 -7.80 2.58 -7.81
CA VAL A 127 -8.45 2.56 -6.49
C VAL A 127 -8.11 1.27 -5.73
N LEU A 128 -7.85 1.38 -4.42
CA LEU A 128 -7.60 0.28 -3.50
C LEU A 128 -8.70 0.26 -2.41
N LEU A 129 -9.47 -0.83 -2.37
CA LEU A 129 -10.41 -1.13 -1.28
C LEU A 129 -9.72 -1.93 -0.15
N PRO A 130 -10.36 -2.08 1.03
CA PRO A 130 -9.73 -2.75 2.17
C PRO A 130 -9.97 -4.26 2.24
N GLU A 131 -9.33 -4.95 3.21
CA GLU A 131 -9.53 -6.38 3.47
C GLU A 131 -10.96 -6.65 3.98
N ILE A 132 -11.60 -7.71 3.44
CA ILE A 132 -12.96 -8.18 3.75
C ILE A 132 -13.96 -7.00 3.84
N TRP A 133 -14.02 -6.19 2.78
CA TRP A 133 -14.82 -4.96 2.79
C TRP A 133 -16.33 -5.19 2.65
N ASN A 134 -16.74 -6.37 2.18
CA ASN A 134 -18.16 -6.69 1.93
C ASN A 134 -18.89 -7.26 3.16
N SER A 135 -18.19 -7.56 4.27
CA SER A 135 -18.74 -8.33 5.39
C SER A 135 -17.95 -8.16 6.71
N PRO A 136 -18.49 -8.53 7.88
CA PRO A 136 -17.74 -8.48 9.13
C PRO A 136 -16.54 -9.45 9.13
N TYR A 137 -15.38 -9.00 9.63
CA TYR A 137 -14.19 -9.85 9.73
C TYR A 137 -14.30 -10.83 10.90
N SER A 138 -14.91 -12.00 10.67
CA SER A 138 -14.97 -13.10 11.65
C SER A 138 -15.09 -14.48 11.00
N ASN A 139 -14.59 -15.50 11.71
CA ASN A 139 -14.68 -16.90 11.28
C ASN A 139 -16.11 -17.42 11.11
N ASP A 140 -17.09 -16.85 11.82
CA ASP A 140 -18.51 -17.21 11.69
C ASP A 140 -19.17 -16.48 10.51
N SER A 141 -18.66 -15.30 10.15
CA SER A 141 -19.12 -14.52 8.99
C SER A 141 -18.61 -15.09 7.67
N PHE A 142 -17.34 -15.49 7.58
CA PHE A 142 -16.76 -15.88 6.27
C PHE A 142 -17.58 -16.92 5.49
N PRO A 143 -18.14 -18.01 6.07
CA PRO A 143 -18.92 -18.99 5.32
C PRO A 143 -20.26 -18.46 4.81
N VAL A 144 -20.86 -17.52 5.54
CA VAL A 144 -22.19 -16.93 5.25
C VAL A 144 -22.09 -15.83 4.20
N TYR A 145 -21.01 -15.04 4.23
CA TYR A 145 -20.80 -13.92 3.32
C TYR A 145 -19.94 -14.27 2.10
N ALA A 146 -19.43 -15.50 1.99
CA ALA A 146 -18.61 -15.90 0.86
C ALA A 146 -19.36 -15.92 -0.49
N GLU A 147 -18.64 -15.54 -1.54
CA GLU A 147 -19.13 -15.44 -2.92
C GLU A 147 -18.31 -16.36 -3.84
N ASP A 148 -18.96 -17.00 -4.81
CA ASP A 148 -18.26 -17.80 -5.82
C ASP A 148 -17.94 -16.89 -7.02
N ILE A 149 -16.67 -16.47 -7.06
CA ILE A 149 -16.14 -15.51 -8.02
C ILE A 149 -16.10 -16.08 -9.44
N ASP A 150 -16.04 -17.42 -9.58
CA ASP A 150 -15.89 -18.09 -10.88
C ASP A 150 -17.24 -18.56 -11.44
N ALA A 151 -18.27 -18.71 -10.60
CA ALA A 151 -19.64 -19.05 -11.01
C ALA A 151 -20.44 -17.90 -11.67
N GLY A 152 -19.88 -16.68 -11.72
CA GLY A 152 -20.44 -15.55 -12.47
C GLY A 152 -21.12 -14.48 -11.61
N SER A 153 -21.64 -13.44 -12.27
CA SER A 153 -22.04 -12.17 -11.63
C SER A 153 -23.03 -12.32 -10.47
N ASP A 154 -24.04 -13.19 -10.62
CA ASP A 154 -25.10 -13.37 -9.62
C ASP A 154 -24.59 -14.14 -8.38
N ALA A 155 -23.54 -14.94 -8.54
CA ALA A 155 -22.89 -15.68 -7.45
C ALA A 155 -21.81 -14.84 -6.71
N SER A 156 -21.41 -13.70 -7.29
CA SER A 156 -20.44 -12.77 -6.71
C SER A 156 -20.78 -11.30 -7.03
N PRO A 157 -21.86 -10.75 -6.44
CA PRO A 157 -22.27 -9.36 -6.64
C PRO A 157 -21.19 -8.34 -6.23
N SER A 158 -20.31 -8.68 -5.28
CA SER A 158 -19.17 -7.83 -4.90
C SER A 158 -18.19 -7.67 -6.06
N THR A 159 -17.83 -8.74 -6.76
CA THR A 159 -16.93 -8.64 -7.93
C THR A 159 -17.63 -8.12 -9.18
N ALA A 160 -18.93 -8.41 -9.35
CA ALA A 160 -19.73 -7.88 -10.46
C ALA A 160 -19.78 -6.34 -10.42
N MET A 161 -20.01 -5.76 -9.23
CA MET A 161 -19.96 -4.31 -9.02
C MET A 161 -18.60 -3.71 -9.40
N LEU A 162 -17.49 -4.32 -8.94
CA LEU A 162 -16.15 -3.81 -9.23
C LEU A 162 -15.79 -3.88 -10.73
N SER A 163 -16.17 -4.97 -11.40
CA SER A 163 -16.04 -5.14 -12.85
C SER A 163 -16.80 -4.05 -13.63
N GLU A 164 -18.06 -3.81 -13.25
CA GLU A 164 -18.90 -2.79 -13.88
C GLU A 164 -18.33 -1.39 -13.69
N VAL A 165 -17.97 -1.03 -12.45
CA VAL A 165 -17.49 0.32 -12.08
C VAL A 165 -16.12 0.61 -12.68
N ALA A 166 -15.20 -0.37 -12.69
CA ALA A 166 -13.89 -0.22 -13.35
C ALA A 166 -14.02 0.12 -14.84
N ARG A 167 -14.95 -0.57 -15.55
CA ARG A 167 -15.27 -0.34 -16.96
C ARG A 167 -15.97 1.00 -17.22
N LEU A 168 -16.90 1.39 -16.36
CA LEU A 168 -17.66 2.65 -16.51
C LEU A 168 -16.77 3.87 -16.30
N LEU A 169 -15.93 3.84 -15.26
CA LEU A 169 -15.03 4.94 -14.89
C LEU A 169 -13.69 4.89 -15.63
N LYS A 170 -13.36 3.77 -16.29
CA LYS A 170 -12.09 3.49 -16.98
C LYS A 170 -10.87 3.60 -16.06
N ILE A 171 -10.98 3.00 -14.88
CA ILE A 171 -9.94 2.96 -13.85
C ILE A 171 -9.49 1.52 -13.59
N THR A 172 -8.28 1.33 -13.10
CA THR A 172 -7.85 0.07 -12.48
C THR A 172 -8.39 0.02 -11.04
N ILE A 173 -8.91 -1.13 -10.59
CA ILE A 173 -9.34 -1.34 -9.21
C ILE A 173 -8.63 -2.56 -8.64
N VAL A 174 -7.90 -2.39 -7.54
CA VAL A 174 -7.51 -3.48 -6.65
C VAL A 174 -8.63 -3.60 -5.61
N GLY A 175 -9.51 -4.59 -5.82
CA GLY A 175 -10.82 -4.74 -5.19
C GLY A 175 -10.83 -5.16 -3.73
N GLY A 176 -9.83 -4.73 -2.95
CA GLY A 176 -9.71 -5.07 -1.53
C GLY A 176 -9.59 -6.56 -1.33
N SER A 177 -10.30 -7.13 -0.36
CA SER A 177 -10.65 -8.56 -0.43
C SER A 177 -12.09 -8.83 0.01
N ILE A 178 -12.59 -10.01 -0.35
CA ILE A 178 -13.85 -10.60 0.11
C ILE A 178 -13.60 -12.07 0.51
N PRO A 179 -14.51 -12.71 1.28
CA PRO A 179 -14.48 -14.15 1.43
C PRO A 179 -14.90 -14.77 0.08
N GLU A 180 -14.03 -15.59 -0.50
CA GLU A 180 -14.32 -16.37 -1.71
C GLU A 180 -14.75 -17.78 -1.31
N ARG A 181 -15.81 -18.30 -1.94
CA ARG A 181 -16.14 -19.72 -1.96
C ARG A 181 -15.62 -20.34 -3.25
N CYS A 182 -14.96 -21.49 -3.13
CA CYS A 182 -14.53 -22.28 -4.28
C CYS A 182 -14.59 -23.76 -3.88
N LEU A 183 -15.61 -24.46 -4.38
CA LEU A 183 -16.00 -25.80 -3.92
C LEU A 183 -16.28 -25.82 -2.40
N ASP A 184 -15.69 -26.78 -1.69
CA ASP A 184 -15.75 -26.96 -0.23
C ASP A 184 -14.95 -25.91 0.54
N LYS A 185 -14.01 -25.21 -0.12
CA LYS A 185 -13.04 -24.32 0.50
C LYS A 185 -13.48 -22.85 0.49
N LEU A 186 -12.98 -22.13 1.48
CA LEU A 186 -13.10 -20.68 1.63
C LEU A 186 -11.73 -20.02 1.58
N TYR A 187 -11.63 -18.81 1.04
CA TYR A 187 -10.38 -18.05 0.94
C TYR A 187 -10.61 -16.56 1.25
N ASN A 188 -9.56 -15.85 1.67
CA ASN A 188 -9.54 -14.39 1.75
C ASN A 188 -8.94 -13.86 0.44
N THR A 189 -9.75 -13.26 -0.43
CA THR A 189 -9.41 -13.12 -1.85
C THR A 189 -9.53 -11.69 -2.37
N CYS A 190 -8.45 -11.19 -2.98
CA CYS A 190 -8.37 -9.92 -3.68
C CYS A 190 -8.50 -10.12 -5.19
N CYS A 191 -9.41 -9.38 -5.82
CA CYS A 191 -9.57 -9.34 -7.27
C CYS A 191 -9.06 -8.00 -7.84
N VAL A 192 -8.32 -8.06 -8.96
CA VAL A 192 -7.83 -6.86 -9.66
C VAL A 192 -8.56 -6.72 -10.99
N PHE A 193 -9.22 -5.58 -11.20
CA PHE A 193 -9.96 -5.24 -12.42
C PHE A 193 -9.24 -4.14 -13.18
N GLY A 194 -9.15 -4.25 -14.49
CA GLY A 194 -8.63 -3.16 -15.32
C GLY A 194 -9.70 -2.23 -15.86
N THR A 195 -9.26 -1.23 -16.62
CA THR A 195 -10.12 -0.18 -17.20
C THR A 195 -11.18 -0.70 -18.19
N ASP A 196 -11.08 -1.96 -18.62
CA ASP A 196 -12.06 -2.67 -19.44
C ASP A 196 -13.06 -3.53 -18.65
N GLY A 197 -12.97 -3.51 -17.30
CA GLY A 197 -13.78 -4.31 -16.38
C GLY A 197 -13.34 -5.76 -16.25
N LYS A 198 -12.35 -6.23 -17.03
CA LYS A 198 -11.91 -7.62 -16.94
C LYS A 198 -11.14 -7.86 -15.65
N LEU A 199 -11.40 -9.00 -15.02
CA LEU A 199 -10.57 -9.55 -13.95
C LEU A 199 -9.17 -9.86 -14.52
N LYS A 200 -8.17 -9.08 -14.15
CA LYS A 200 -6.76 -9.24 -14.56
C LYS A 200 -6.02 -10.25 -13.67
N ALA A 201 -6.40 -10.34 -12.40
CA ALA A 201 -5.82 -11.28 -11.44
C ALA A 201 -6.74 -11.56 -10.25
N LYS A 202 -6.61 -12.76 -9.67
CA LYS A 202 -7.24 -13.18 -8.41
C LYS A 202 -6.14 -13.66 -7.46
N HIS A 203 -6.00 -13.01 -6.31
CA HIS A 203 -4.99 -13.30 -5.28
C HIS A 203 -5.68 -13.83 -4.02
N ARG A 204 -5.34 -15.06 -3.62
CA ARG A 204 -5.75 -15.64 -2.34
C ARG A 204 -4.63 -15.38 -1.32
N LYS A 205 -4.99 -14.86 -0.14
CA LYS A 205 -4.07 -14.54 0.97
C LYS A 205 -3.18 -15.74 1.30
N ILE A 206 -1.87 -15.57 1.21
CA ILE A 206 -0.91 -16.69 1.31
C ILE A 206 -0.66 -17.03 2.79
N HIS A 207 -0.42 -16.01 3.60
CA HIS A 207 -0.15 -16.17 5.02
C HIS A 207 -1.41 -15.86 5.82
N LEU A 208 -2.10 -16.90 6.28
CA LEU A 208 -3.30 -16.76 7.11
C LEU A 208 -2.97 -16.14 8.48
N PHE A 209 -3.91 -15.37 9.00
CA PHE A 209 -3.77 -14.66 10.27
C PHE A 209 -4.07 -15.58 11.46
N ASP A 210 -3.08 -16.39 11.80
CA ASP A 210 -3.08 -17.22 13.01
C ASP A 210 -2.15 -16.58 14.06
N ILE A 211 -2.74 -15.97 15.10
CA ILE A 211 -2.02 -15.45 16.26
C ILE A 211 -2.72 -15.79 17.57
N ASP A 212 -1.92 -16.00 18.61
CA ASP A 212 -2.37 -15.97 20.00
C ASP A 212 -1.46 -15.03 20.79
N ILE A 213 -2.02 -13.93 21.29
CA ILE A 213 -1.34 -12.96 22.15
C ILE A 213 -2.12 -12.94 23.47
N PRO A 214 -1.67 -13.71 24.49
CA PRO A 214 -2.39 -13.90 25.74
C PRO A 214 -2.86 -12.60 26.38
N GLY A 215 -4.15 -12.54 26.71
CA GLY A 215 -4.79 -11.37 27.31
C GLY A 215 -4.96 -10.15 26.39
N LYS A 216 -4.73 -10.27 25.07
CA LYS A 216 -4.90 -9.16 24.12
C LYS A 216 -5.74 -9.53 22.89
N ILE A 217 -5.35 -10.56 22.15
CA ILE A 217 -6.07 -11.02 20.96
C ILE A 217 -5.68 -12.47 20.63
N SER A 218 -6.67 -13.29 20.32
CA SER A 218 -6.51 -14.63 19.77
C SER A 218 -7.37 -14.72 18.52
N PHE A 219 -6.78 -15.02 17.37
CA PHE A 219 -7.49 -15.17 16.11
C PHE A 219 -6.80 -16.26 15.28
N MET A 220 -7.58 -17.14 14.66
CA MET A 220 -7.07 -18.22 13.82
C MET A 220 -7.90 -18.27 12.55
N GLU A 221 -7.46 -17.55 11.53
CA GLU A 221 -8.10 -17.48 10.21
C GLU A 221 -8.13 -18.88 9.54
N SER A 222 -7.14 -19.75 9.85
CA SER A 222 -7.06 -21.14 9.36
C SER A 222 -8.16 -22.08 9.86
N LYS A 223 -8.95 -21.69 10.87
CA LYS A 223 -10.12 -22.48 11.31
C LYS A 223 -11.25 -22.48 10.28
N THR A 224 -11.27 -21.49 9.39
CA THR A 224 -12.35 -21.30 8.40
C THR A 224 -11.82 -21.12 6.99
N LEU A 225 -10.67 -20.46 6.81
CA LEU A 225 -10.11 -20.14 5.49
C LEU A 225 -8.91 -21.03 5.13
N THR A 226 -8.75 -21.25 3.83
CA THR A 226 -7.60 -21.92 3.21
C THR A 226 -6.60 -20.88 2.70
N ALA A 227 -5.30 -21.20 2.79
CA ALA A 227 -4.23 -20.36 2.26
C ALA A 227 -4.24 -20.33 0.72
N GLY A 228 -3.78 -19.22 0.14
CA GLY A 228 -3.44 -19.12 -1.27
C GLY A 228 -2.07 -19.74 -1.59
N GLU A 229 -1.97 -20.37 -2.76
CA GLU A 229 -0.79 -21.12 -3.18
C GLU A 229 0.15 -20.32 -4.11
N THR A 230 -0.22 -19.07 -4.47
CA THR A 230 0.44 -18.30 -5.54
C THR A 230 0.69 -16.81 -5.23
N PRO A 231 1.96 -16.37 -5.14
CA PRO A 231 2.35 -14.96 -5.22
C PRO A 231 1.82 -14.30 -6.49
N THR A 232 0.94 -13.32 -6.33
CA THR A 232 0.23 -12.64 -7.43
C THR A 232 0.90 -11.32 -7.79
N ILE A 233 1.31 -11.22 -9.05
CA ILE A 233 1.81 -9.99 -9.66
C ILE A 233 1.12 -9.82 -11.02
N VAL A 234 0.65 -8.61 -11.31
CA VAL A 234 -0.25 -8.33 -12.43
C VAL A 234 0.14 -7.06 -13.16
N ASP A 235 0.11 -7.11 -14.50
CA ASP A 235 0.24 -5.93 -15.34
C ASP A 235 -1.13 -5.26 -15.51
N THR A 236 -1.18 -3.96 -15.25
CA THR A 236 -2.39 -3.13 -15.31
C THR A 236 -2.13 -1.87 -16.11
N GLU A 237 -3.19 -1.11 -16.40
CA GLU A 237 -3.09 0.15 -17.12
C GLU A 237 -2.32 1.23 -16.34
N VAL A 238 -2.08 1.04 -15.04
CA VAL A 238 -1.23 1.88 -14.19
C VAL A 238 0.16 1.28 -13.88
N GLY A 239 0.55 0.20 -14.57
CA GLY A 239 1.83 -0.49 -14.40
C GLY A 239 1.73 -1.85 -13.69
N ARG A 240 2.89 -2.40 -13.30
CA ARG A 240 2.96 -3.73 -12.66
C ARG A 240 2.80 -3.65 -11.14
N ILE A 241 1.77 -4.31 -10.62
CA ILE A 241 1.38 -4.31 -9.20
C ILE A 241 1.59 -5.71 -8.60
N GLY A 242 2.24 -5.80 -7.42
CA GLY A 242 2.21 -6.99 -6.57
C GLY A 242 1.06 -6.93 -5.56
N ILE A 243 0.42 -8.05 -5.27
CA ILE A 243 -0.72 -8.13 -4.33
C ILE A 243 -0.37 -9.01 -3.14
N GLY A 244 -0.59 -8.52 -1.92
CA GLY A 244 -0.68 -9.35 -0.71
C GLY A 244 -1.91 -8.92 0.09
N ILE A 245 -2.35 -9.72 1.07
CA ILE A 245 -3.44 -9.32 1.97
C ILE A 245 -2.95 -9.35 3.42
N CYS A 246 -3.05 -8.20 4.08
CA CYS A 246 -2.88 -8.01 5.52
C CYS A 246 -1.62 -8.62 6.11
N TYR A 247 -1.72 -9.84 6.65
CA TYR A 247 -0.65 -10.56 7.30
C TYR A 247 0.52 -10.89 6.35
N ASP A 248 0.25 -11.00 5.04
CA ASP A 248 1.28 -11.12 3.98
C ASP A 248 2.36 -10.02 4.07
N ILE A 249 2.03 -8.81 4.55
CA ILE A 249 3.01 -7.72 4.70
C ILE A 249 4.12 -8.05 5.71
N ARG A 250 3.92 -9.04 6.60
CA ARG A 250 4.94 -9.49 7.56
C ARG A 250 6.07 -10.28 6.92
N PHE A 251 5.87 -10.84 5.73
CA PHE A 251 6.82 -11.74 5.06
C PHE A 251 7.60 -10.97 3.99
N GLN A 252 8.77 -10.44 4.35
CA GLN A 252 9.62 -9.64 3.45
C GLN A 252 9.98 -10.37 2.15
N GLU A 253 10.10 -11.69 2.20
CA GLU A 253 10.40 -12.58 1.08
C GLU A 253 9.41 -12.34 -0.08
N LEU A 254 8.12 -12.23 0.22
CA LEU A 254 7.07 -11.99 -0.76
C LEU A 254 7.23 -10.63 -1.46
N ALA A 255 7.58 -9.58 -0.70
CA ALA A 255 7.84 -8.26 -1.27
C ALA A 255 9.13 -8.23 -2.11
N ILE A 256 10.17 -8.95 -1.69
CA ILE A 256 11.43 -9.08 -2.46
C ILE A 256 11.20 -9.88 -3.75
N LEU A 257 10.31 -10.89 -3.73
CA LEU A 257 9.84 -11.60 -4.93
C LEU A 257 9.09 -10.67 -5.88
N TYR A 258 8.13 -9.86 -5.39
CA TYR A 258 7.41 -8.89 -6.25
C TYR A 258 8.35 -7.84 -6.85
N ALA A 259 9.32 -7.33 -6.08
CA ALA A 259 10.36 -6.46 -6.60
C ALA A 259 11.24 -7.15 -7.66
N ALA A 260 11.62 -8.42 -7.44
CA ALA A 260 12.40 -9.22 -8.39
C ALA A 260 11.62 -9.58 -9.67
N ARG A 261 10.28 -9.66 -9.59
CA ARG A 261 9.36 -9.85 -10.72
C ARG A 261 8.90 -8.52 -11.36
N GLY A 262 9.51 -7.38 -10.99
CA GLY A 262 9.35 -6.09 -11.64
C GLY A 262 8.17 -5.23 -11.16
N ALA A 263 7.67 -5.42 -9.94
CA ALA A 263 6.63 -4.56 -9.37
C ALA A 263 7.11 -3.10 -9.17
N HIS A 264 6.22 -2.16 -9.48
CA HIS A 264 6.38 -0.73 -9.21
C HIS A 264 5.69 -0.30 -7.90
N LEU A 265 4.60 -1.00 -7.59
CA LEU A 265 3.71 -0.82 -6.46
C LEU A 265 3.41 -2.20 -5.86
N ILE A 266 3.33 -2.29 -4.53
CA ILE A 266 2.69 -3.43 -3.86
C ILE A 266 1.46 -2.91 -3.09
N CYS A 267 0.31 -3.52 -3.34
CA CYS A 267 -0.93 -3.23 -2.63
C CYS A 267 -1.19 -4.28 -1.54
N TYR A 268 -1.53 -3.81 -0.34
CA TYR A 268 -2.00 -4.64 0.77
C TYR A 268 -3.34 -4.09 1.31
N PRO A 269 -4.50 -4.60 0.83
CA PRO A 269 -5.72 -4.58 1.64
C PRO A 269 -5.42 -5.27 2.97
N GLY A 270 -5.79 -4.67 4.11
CA GLY A 270 -5.52 -5.29 5.41
C GLY A 270 -6.10 -4.59 6.61
N ALA A 271 -6.74 -5.35 7.50
CA ALA A 271 -7.26 -4.89 8.78
C ALA A 271 -6.32 -5.33 9.92
N PHE A 272 -5.32 -4.52 10.26
CA PHE A 272 -4.58 -4.73 11.52
C PHE A 272 -5.48 -4.39 12.72
N ASN A 273 -5.32 -5.09 13.84
CA ASN A 273 -6.07 -4.84 15.08
C ASN A 273 -5.38 -3.81 15.98
N MET A 274 -6.11 -3.31 16.99
CA MET A 274 -5.61 -2.35 18.00
C MET A 274 -4.36 -2.77 18.78
N THR A 275 -3.99 -4.06 18.83
CA THR A 275 -2.73 -4.50 19.49
C THR A 275 -1.53 -4.42 18.55
N THR A 276 -1.71 -4.76 17.26
CA THR A 276 -0.60 -4.85 16.29
C THR A 276 -0.47 -3.61 15.40
N GLY A 277 -1.56 -2.88 15.18
CA GLY A 277 -1.62 -1.63 14.40
C GLY A 277 -0.60 -0.58 14.86
N PRO A 278 -0.68 -0.09 16.11
CA PRO A 278 0.17 0.99 16.63
C PRO A 278 1.68 0.73 16.54
N LEU A 279 2.10 -0.54 16.53
CA LEU A 279 3.51 -0.94 16.57
C LEU A 279 4.05 -1.38 15.20
N HIS A 280 3.21 -1.97 14.35
CA HIS A 280 3.66 -2.68 13.15
C HIS A 280 3.08 -2.15 11.83
N TRP A 281 1.94 -1.46 11.84
CA TRP A 281 1.27 -1.07 10.59
C TRP A 281 2.12 -0.13 9.76
N GLU A 282 2.60 0.98 10.35
CA GLU A 282 3.47 1.97 9.70
C GLU A 282 4.88 1.41 9.45
N LEU A 283 5.43 0.67 10.43
CA LEU A 283 6.78 0.11 10.34
C LEU A 283 6.93 -0.86 9.16
N LEU A 284 5.97 -1.77 8.97
CA LEU A 284 6.05 -2.79 7.93
C LEU A 284 5.90 -2.19 6.53
N GLN A 285 4.89 -1.34 6.29
CA GLN A 285 4.71 -0.69 4.98
C GLN A 285 5.96 0.13 4.57
N ARG A 286 6.60 0.84 5.52
CA ARG A 286 7.80 1.64 5.27
C ARG A 286 9.03 0.78 4.99
N ALA A 287 9.21 -0.32 5.71
CA ALA A 287 10.26 -1.30 5.41
C ALA A 287 10.06 -1.92 4.01
N ARG A 288 8.84 -2.40 3.69
CA ARG A 288 8.55 -3.00 2.38
C ARG A 288 8.81 -2.04 1.22
N ALA A 289 8.52 -0.75 1.38
CA ALA A 289 8.82 0.28 0.37
C ALA A 289 10.33 0.57 0.26
N ALA A 290 10.99 0.84 1.40
CA ALA A 290 12.38 1.32 1.43
C ALA A 290 13.41 0.26 1.00
N ASP A 291 13.21 -1.01 1.39
CA ASP A 291 14.13 -2.14 1.12
C ASP A 291 14.04 -2.65 -0.32
N ASN A 292 12.87 -2.50 -0.94
CA ASN A 292 12.58 -2.95 -2.30
C ASN A 292 12.58 -1.82 -3.32
N GLN A 293 12.61 -0.56 -2.86
CA GLN A 293 12.69 0.65 -3.68
C GLN A 293 11.52 0.71 -4.67
N LEU A 294 10.31 0.69 -4.14
CA LEU A 294 9.03 0.71 -4.85
C LEU A 294 7.96 1.37 -3.95
N TYR A 295 6.79 1.69 -4.51
CA TYR A 295 5.67 2.21 -3.73
C TYR A 295 4.97 1.10 -2.95
N VAL A 296 4.40 1.42 -1.79
CA VAL A 296 3.50 0.52 -1.05
C VAL A 296 2.21 1.24 -0.71
N ALA A 297 1.07 0.66 -1.07
CA ALA A 297 -0.25 1.14 -0.72
C ALA A 297 -0.93 0.16 0.24
N THR A 298 -1.56 0.67 1.29
CA THR A 298 -2.25 -0.11 2.32
C THR A 298 -3.66 0.43 2.54
N CYS A 299 -4.66 -0.44 2.65
CA CYS A 299 -6.04 -0.03 2.85
C CYS A 299 -6.73 -0.89 3.91
N SER A 300 -7.16 -0.26 5.00
CA SER A 300 -7.86 -0.86 6.15
C SER A 300 -9.35 -0.48 6.11
N PRO A 301 -10.25 -1.30 6.67
CA PRO A 301 -11.55 -0.81 7.11
C PRO A 301 -11.38 0.34 8.12
N ALA A 302 -12.38 1.21 8.22
CA ALA A 302 -12.48 2.17 9.31
C ALA A 302 -12.66 1.45 10.65
N ARG A 303 -12.29 2.11 11.74
CA ARG A 303 -12.39 1.56 13.10
C ARG A 303 -13.83 1.64 13.61
N ASP A 304 -14.51 0.50 13.65
CA ASP A 304 -15.68 0.30 14.49
C ASP A 304 -15.25 -0.31 15.85
N ALA A 305 -15.66 0.33 16.95
CA ALA A 305 -15.41 -0.13 18.32
C ALA A 305 -16.47 -1.12 18.82
N GLY A 306 -17.61 -1.26 18.12
CA GLY A 306 -18.64 -2.27 18.38
C GLY A 306 -18.39 -3.60 17.64
N ALA A 307 -17.49 -3.62 16.65
CA ALA A 307 -17.15 -4.81 15.89
C ALA A 307 -16.35 -5.82 16.72
N GLY A 308 -16.64 -7.12 16.52
CA GLY A 308 -15.88 -8.22 17.14
C GLY A 308 -14.38 -8.26 16.75
N TYR A 309 -14.02 -7.60 15.66
CA TYR A 309 -12.63 -7.34 15.28
C TYR A 309 -12.42 -5.83 15.04
N VAL A 310 -11.87 -5.13 16.03
CA VAL A 310 -11.64 -3.68 15.99
C VAL A 310 -10.42 -3.35 15.13
N ALA A 311 -10.67 -2.86 13.92
CA ALA A 311 -9.65 -2.46 12.96
C ALA A 311 -8.87 -1.21 13.41
N TRP A 312 -7.61 -1.13 12.99
CA TRP A 312 -6.72 -0.01 13.26
C TRP A 312 -7.10 1.22 12.43
N GLY A 313 -7.47 1.04 11.15
CA GLY A 313 -7.59 2.14 10.19
C GLY A 313 -6.22 2.55 9.64
N HIS A 314 -6.01 3.85 9.44
CA HIS A 314 -4.77 4.45 8.94
C HIS A 314 -4.28 3.87 7.61
N SER A 315 -5.17 3.73 6.62
CA SER A 315 -4.82 3.44 5.23
C SER A 315 -3.78 4.43 4.68
N THR A 316 -2.64 3.93 4.18
CA THR A 316 -1.45 4.74 3.87
C THR A 316 -0.86 4.44 2.49
N LEU A 317 -0.38 5.48 1.81
CA LEU A 317 0.55 5.39 0.68
C LEU A 317 1.97 5.76 1.12
N VAL A 318 2.93 4.89 0.81
CA VAL A 318 4.38 5.05 1.07
C VAL A 318 5.14 5.14 -0.25
N GLY A 319 6.08 6.08 -0.33
CA GLY A 319 6.98 6.26 -1.47
C GLY A 319 8.26 5.40 -1.41
N PRO A 320 9.07 5.39 -2.48
CA PRO A 320 10.23 4.51 -2.60
C PRO A 320 11.38 4.77 -1.61
N PHE A 321 11.39 5.90 -0.90
CA PHE A 321 12.38 6.22 0.13
C PHE A 321 11.95 5.75 1.53
N GLY A 322 10.72 5.24 1.70
CA GLY A 322 10.14 4.90 3.01
C GLY A 322 9.44 6.09 3.69
N GLU A 323 9.06 7.09 2.89
CA GLU A 323 8.32 8.29 3.26
C GLU A 323 6.81 8.06 3.16
N ILE A 324 6.03 8.58 4.12
CA ILE A 324 4.56 8.57 4.04
C ILE A 324 4.13 9.73 3.15
N LEU A 325 3.42 9.43 2.07
CA LEU A 325 2.94 10.42 1.10
C LEU A 325 1.51 10.87 1.41
N ALA A 326 0.68 9.98 1.94
CA ALA A 326 -0.64 10.29 2.49
C ALA A 326 -1.09 9.16 3.43
N THR A 327 -1.75 9.49 4.53
CA THR A 327 -2.43 8.52 5.41
C THR A 327 -3.81 9.03 5.81
N THR A 328 -4.73 8.12 6.09
CA THR A 328 -5.94 8.43 6.88
C THR A 328 -5.64 8.40 8.38
N GLU A 329 -6.59 8.90 9.17
CA GLU A 329 -6.78 8.55 10.57
C GLU A 329 -7.53 7.22 10.69
N HIS A 330 -8.31 7.01 11.76
CA HIS A 330 -9.04 5.76 12.00
C HIS A 330 -10.52 5.79 11.58
N GLU A 331 -11.10 6.97 11.35
CA GLU A 331 -12.46 7.14 10.87
C GLU A 331 -12.60 6.82 9.36
N GLU A 332 -13.82 6.77 8.84
CA GLU A 332 -14.08 6.57 7.42
C GLU A 332 -13.53 7.74 6.58
N ALA A 333 -12.71 7.43 5.57
CA ALA A 333 -12.06 8.44 4.74
C ALA A 333 -11.59 7.88 3.39
N THR A 334 -11.47 8.73 2.38
CA THR A 334 -10.79 8.38 1.13
C THR A 334 -9.67 9.38 0.87
N ILE A 335 -8.42 8.93 0.88
CA ILE A 335 -7.27 9.75 0.46
C ILE A 335 -7.00 9.57 -1.03
N ILE A 336 -6.62 10.67 -1.68
CA ILE A 336 -6.21 10.73 -3.07
C ILE A 336 -4.78 11.29 -3.09
N SER A 337 -3.83 10.52 -3.62
CA SER A 337 -2.41 10.91 -3.65
C SER A 337 -1.76 10.55 -4.99
N GLU A 338 -0.66 11.21 -5.34
CA GLU A 338 0.06 10.99 -6.60
C GLU A 338 1.15 9.92 -6.45
N ILE A 339 1.20 9.01 -7.41
CA ILE A 339 2.31 8.08 -7.64
C ILE A 339 3.11 8.61 -8.84
N ASP A 340 4.41 8.71 -8.68
CA ASP A 340 5.37 9.15 -9.70
C ASP A 340 6.51 8.14 -9.79
N TYR A 341 6.54 7.33 -10.85
CA TYR A 341 7.53 6.26 -10.99
C TYR A 341 8.95 6.77 -11.26
N SER A 342 9.15 8.06 -11.61
CA SER A 342 10.52 8.63 -11.66
C SER A 342 11.19 8.64 -10.27
N GLN A 343 10.41 8.62 -9.18
CA GLN A 343 10.95 8.49 -7.82
C GLN A 343 11.55 7.10 -7.57
N ILE A 344 11.08 6.05 -8.25
CA ILE A 344 11.68 4.71 -8.20
C ILE A 344 13.07 4.75 -8.85
N GLU A 345 13.18 5.38 -10.02
CA GLU A 345 14.42 5.50 -10.78
C GLU A 345 15.46 6.35 -10.03
N LEU A 346 15.04 7.48 -9.46
CA LEU A 346 15.86 8.34 -8.61
C LEU A 346 16.34 7.58 -7.35
N ARG A 347 15.44 6.90 -6.65
CA ARG A 347 15.77 6.09 -5.46
C ARG A 347 16.79 4.99 -5.77
N ARG A 348 16.60 4.25 -6.87
CA ARG A 348 17.49 3.15 -7.29
C ARG A 348 18.82 3.64 -7.88
N SER A 349 18.86 4.88 -8.39
CA SER A 349 20.10 5.53 -8.85
C SER A 349 20.94 6.02 -7.67
N ASN A 350 20.31 6.69 -6.70
CA ASN A 350 20.99 7.25 -5.52
C ASN A 350 21.47 6.16 -4.54
N LEU A 351 20.73 5.06 -4.42
CA LEU A 351 21.09 3.90 -3.60
C LEU A 351 20.93 2.61 -4.44
N PRO A 352 21.97 2.18 -5.17
CA PRO A 352 21.87 1.06 -6.11
C PRO A 352 21.99 -0.30 -5.38
N LEU A 353 21.06 -0.58 -4.47
CA LEU A 353 21.03 -1.82 -3.66
C LEU A 353 21.11 -3.08 -4.51
N ALA A 354 20.52 -3.06 -5.71
CA ALA A 354 20.58 -4.15 -6.68
C ALA A 354 22.01 -4.51 -7.13
N LYS A 355 22.98 -3.60 -7.04
CA LYS A 355 24.41 -3.84 -7.37
C LYS A 355 25.26 -4.25 -6.16
N GLN A 356 24.65 -4.35 -4.97
CA GLN A 356 25.34 -4.50 -3.68
C GLN A 356 24.87 -5.73 -2.88
N ARG A 357 23.93 -6.51 -3.42
CA ARG A 357 23.50 -7.79 -2.83
C ARG A 357 24.64 -8.81 -2.93
N ARG A 358 24.75 -9.69 -1.93
CA ARG A 358 25.80 -10.71 -1.79
C ARG A 358 25.30 -12.08 -2.22
N GLY A 359 25.15 -12.30 -3.53
CA GLY A 359 24.76 -13.61 -4.09
C GLY A 359 25.76 -14.72 -3.84
N ASP A 360 27.00 -14.33 -3.53
CA ASP A 360 28.09 -15.18 -3.03
C ASP A 360 27.91 -15.63 -1.57
N LEU A 361 26.98 -15.02 -0.81
CA LEU A 361 26.69 -15.36 0.59
C LEU A 361 25.24 -15.78 0.86
N TYR A 362 24.26 -15.24 0.13
CA TYR A 362 22.84 -15.52 0.31
C TYR A 362 22.07 -15.41 -1.01
N GLN A 363 21.01 -16.22 -1.16
CA GLN A 363 20.17 -16.22 -2.35
C GLN A 363 18.69 -16.36 -1.96
N LEU A 364 17.80 -15.59 -2.60
CA LEU A 364 16.36 -15.78 -2.50
C LEU A 364 15.86 -16.61 -3.70
N VAL A 365 15.26 -17.77 -3.44
CA VAL A 365 14.79 -18.69 -4.49
C VAL A 365 13.29 -18.49 -4.78
N ASP A 366 12.98 -18.01 -5.98
CA ASP A 366 11.63 -17.91 -6.55
C ASP A 366 11.24 -19.28 -7.14
N VAL A 367 10.87 -20.22 -6.26
CA VAL A 367 10.61 -21.64 -6.62
C VAL A 367 9.60 -21.82 -7.75
N GLN A 368 8.60 -20.93 -7.85
CA GLN A 368 7.63 -20.97 -8.95
C GLN A 368 8.26 -20.57 -10.28
N ARG A 369 8.96 -19.43 -10.34
CA ARG A 369 9.57 -18.94 -11.58
C ARG A 369 10.79 -19.77 -11.99
N LEU A 370 11.40 -20.50 -11.06
CA LEU A 370 12.40 -21.52 -11.34
C LEU A 370 11.79 -22.72 -12.07
N ASN A 371 10.64 -23.20 -11.60
CA ASN A 371 9.94 -24.38 -12.13
C ASN A 371 9.02 -24.09 -13.34
N SER A 372 8.87 -22.82 -13.73
CA SER A 372 8.04 -22.38 -14.87
C SER A 372 8.86 -22.27 -16.18
N ARG A 373 9.69 -23.28 -16.48
CA ARG A 373 10.62 -23.33 -17.61
C ARG A 373 10.43 -24.56 -18.47
#